data_AF-A0A918JUK6-F1
#
_entry.id   AF-A0A918JUK6-F1
#
_cell.length_a   1.000
_cell.length_b   1.000
_cell.length_c   1.000
_cell.angle_alpha   90.00
_cell.angle_beta   90.00
_cell.angle_gamma   90.00
#
_symmetry.space_group_name_H-M   'P 1'
#
loop_
_entity.id
_entity.type
_entity.pdbx_description
1 polymer ?
#
loop_
_entity_poly.entity_id
_entity_poly.type
_entity_poly.pdbx_seq_one_letter_code
_entity_poly.pdbx_strand_id
1 'polypeptide(L)'
;MGGKIVKIAKGNYTEKARNINYYSGGDINTIAGKRINEKAGEGIFFGDAEEAPQSNLSRTLPITIECYIEFRPKPDWRGEFGFDWFRNGDYKNSAGLFNNLDYKDIISKQYTDSRHRTLETDPNKFKGYFKKNIALYNSLKNKFKPTKIKWKHKKDSSGNTLNDASGNPVMDEFLASYLTIFKKETDPDVSVTIQAYIHVKTEPEELKIKLEESQKEFFSVTPVDLTKTVTNSTPTKQDITITCKKTCSTDQVINIVAVSKGVSPHFCGDPEHEAENQITKEEIVGKLIVKANDKPHRKTKKIVFVEMKTNITSSGPNKGNANISTDIKKYLRQALIDVDKNSATETLDLISSSFFNSRFVKNGEIEGKGSLMGSLEYLFKDMLKKRTPSEEHKYDDFFKVFIFDEKGYHPDPNTSKAGFAFPGENYTILFRDANAQTGAHEILHALNLAHTFTNSEADSNAKWTFTYKSINNILSYSHHKAITNSAYKTARFSLQHWQWAIANAAADPE
;
A
#
# COMPACT_ATOMS: atom_id res chain seq x y z
N MET A 1 36.06 31.58 -34.20
CA MET A 1 36.93 32.75 -33.86
C MET A 1 36.14 34.05 -34.05
N GLY A 2 35.45 34.50 -33.00
CA GLY A 2 34.78 35.82 -33.00
C GLY A 2 35.80 36.92 -32.73
N GLY A 3 36.18 37.66 -33.77
CA GLY A 3 37.08 38.80 -33.64
C GLY A 3 36.36 40.01 -33.03
N LYS A 4 36.89 40.54 -31.93
CA LYS A 4 36.50 41.85 -31.39
C LYS A 4 37.11 42.92 -32.29
N ILE A 5 36.30 43.59 -33.12
CA ILE A 5 36.76 44.78 -33.86
C ILE A 5 36.71 45.97 -32.90
N VAL A 6 37.88 46.38 -32.41
CA VAL A 6 38.05 47.63 -31.68
C VAL A 6 38.72 48.63 -32.63
N LYS A 7 37.95 49.55 -33.21
CA LYS A 7 38.50 50.72 -33.92
C LYS A 7 38.65 51.87 -32.94
N ILE A 8 39.88 52.11 -32.49
CA ILE A 8 40.24 53.33 -31.75
C ILE A 8 40.95 54.28 -32.72
N ALA A 9 40.27 55.36 -33.09
CA ALA A 9 40.88 56.46 -33.85
C ALA A 9 41.10 57.65 -32.90
N LYS A 10 42.34 58.13 -32.76
CA LYS A 10 42.63 59.41 -32.09
C LYS A 10 42.48 60.56 -33.08
N GLY A 11 41.28 60.76 -33.61
CA GLY A 11 40.95 61.82 -34.57
C GLY A 11 39.54 61.69 -35.16
N ASN A 12 39.20 62.60 -36.08
CA ASN A 12 37.94 62.53 -36.82
C ASN A 12 37.95 61.31 -37.75
N TYR A 13 37.03 60.37 -37.54
CA TYR A 13 36.83 59.21 -38.41
C TYR A 13 35.61 59.46 -39.30
N THR A 14 35.74 59.24 -40.60
CA THR A 14 34.64 59.34 -41.57
C THR A 14 34.50 58.00 -42.27
N GLU A 15 33.38 57.32 -42.04
CA GLU A 15 33.00 56.10 -42.76
C GLU A 15 32.00 56.46 -43.84
N LYS A 16 32.34 56.22 -45.11
CA LYS A 16 31.41 56.32 -46.23
C LYS A 16 31.26 54.93 -46.81
N ALA A 17 30.11 54.29 -46.54
CA ALA A 17 29.74 53.02 -47.14
C ALA A 17 28.36 53.17 -47.78
N ARG A 18 28.15 52.48 -48.91
CA ARG A 18 26.86 52.50 -49.60
C ARG A 18 25.81 51.63 -48.92
N ASN A 19 26.22 50.53 -48.26
CA ASN A 19 25.35 49.63 -47.51
C ASN A 19 26.02 49.30 -46.16
N ILE A 20 25.35 49.59 -45.04
CA ILE A 20 25.79 49.18 -43.70
C ILE A 20 24.65 48.42 -43.05
N ASN A 21 24.90 47.18 -42.63
CA ASN A 21 23.96 46.37 -41.88
C ASN A 21 24.55 46.10 -40.49
N TYR A 22 23.77 46.37 -39.43
CA TYR A 22 24.12 46.04 -38.06
C TYR A 22 23.19 44.94 -37.56
N TYR A 23 23.75 43.82 -37.11
CA TYR A 23 23.01 42.75 -36.46
C TYR A 23 23.59 42.57 -35.06
N SER A 24 22.76 42.63 -34.02
CA SER A 24 23.19 42.41 -32.64
C SER A 24 22.12 41.65 -31.85
N GLY A 25 22.57 40.66 -31.06
CA GLY A 25 21.75 39.96 -30.07
C GLY A 25 21.74 40.63 -28.69
N GLY A 26 22.27 41.85 -28.58
CA GLY A 26 22.31 42.69 -27.37
C GLY A 26 22.51 44.18 -27.69
N ASP A 27 22.75 45.02 -26.69
CA ASP A 27 22.83 46.48 -26.90
C ASP A 27 24.05 46.90 -27.74
N ILE A 28 23.82 47.70 -28.78
CA ILE A 28 24.87 48.42 -29.50
C ILE A 28 25.03 49.80 -28.85
N ASN A 29 26.10 49.98 -28.08
CA ASN A 29 26.39 51.25 -27.41
C ASN A 29 27.43 52.07 -28.18
N THR A 30 27.01 53.20 -28.77
CA THR A 30 27.89 54.17 -29.45
C THR A 30 28.09 55.40 -28.57
N ILE A 31 29.31 55.61 -28.07
CA ILE A 31 29.63 56.75 -27.17
C ILE A 31 30.59 57.69 -27.88
N ALA A 32 30.19 58.95 -28.11
CA ALA A 32 31.00 59.98 -28.75
C ALA A 32 31.16 61.20 -27.86
N GLY A 33 32.39 61.72 -27.74
CA GLY A 33 32.72 62.85 -26.86
C GLY A 33 32.34 64.24 -27.38
N LYS A 34 31.88 64.41 -28.63
CA LYS A 34 31.41 65.71 -29.15
C LYS A 34 30.21 65.65 -30.10
N ARG A 35 30.28 64.98 -31.26
CA ARG A 35 29.13 64.89 -32.20
C ARG A 35 29.26 63.70 -33.16
N ILE A 36 28.14 63.07 -33.49
CA ILE A 36 27.98 62.11 -34.59
C ILE A 36 27.11 62.79 -35.65
N ASN A 37 27.52 62.76 -36.92
CA ASN A 37 26.73 63.27 -38.04
C ASN A 37 26.55 62.14 -39.06
N GLU A 38 25.32 61.66 -39.19
CA GLU A 38 24.90 60.73 -40.24
C GLU A 38 24.03 61.50 -41.24
N LYS A 39 24.33 61.39 -42.54
CA LYS A 39 23.51 61.98 -43.61
C LYS A 39 23.12 60.87 -44.59
N ALA A 40 21.86 60.47 -44.55
CA ALA A 40 21.23 59.71 -45.62
C ALA A 40 20.63 60.71 -46.63
N GLY A 41 20.99 60.58 -47.91
CA GLY A 41 20.60 61.53 -48.95
C GLY A 41 19.14 61.42 -49.39
N GLU A 42 18.54 60.23 -49.30
CA GLU A 42 17.14 59.98 -49.66
C GLU A 42 16.61 58.84 -48.79
N GLY A 43 15.35 58.93 -48.36
CA GLY A 43 14.73 57.98 -47.45
C GLY A 43 14.63 56.59 -48.08
N ILE A 44 15.27 55.60 -47.47
CA ILE A 44 15.18 54.20 -47.86
C ILE A 44 14.22 53.51 -46.89
N PHE A 45 13.11 53.00 -47.43
CA PHE A 45 12.25 52.04 -46.75
C PHE A 45 12.92 50.66 -46.77
N PHE A 46 13.02 50.02 -45.60
CA PHE A 46 13.30 48.59 -45.51
C PHE A 46 11.96 47.88 -45.33
N GLY A 47 11.72 46.84 -46.14
CA GLY A 47 10.53 45.99 -46.02
C GLY A 47 10.44 45.27 -44.68
N ASP A 48 9.37 44.51 -44.48
CA ASP A 48 9.09 43.82 -43.22
C ASP A 48 10.29 42.95 -42.78
N ALA A 49 10.56 42.97 -41.47
CA ALA A 49 11.67 42.24 -40.87
C ALA A 49 11.57 40.73 -41.18
N GLU A 50 12.59 40.15 -41.80
CA GLU A 50 12.72 38.69 -41.89
C GLU A 50 13.13 38.12 -40.51
N GLU A 51 12.52 37.00 -40.13
CA GLU A 51 12.88 36.27 -38.92
C GLU A 51 14.35 35.84 -38.95
N ALA A 52 15.07 36.04 -37.84
CA ALA A 52 16.44 35.58 -37.71
C ALA A 52 16.54 34.05 -37.92
N PRO A 53 17.59 33.53 -38.58
CA PRO A 53 17.75 32.11 -38.81
C PRO A 53 17.70 31.31 -37.49
N GLN A 54 16.86 30.27 -37.45
CA GLN A 54 16.54 29.46 -36.26
C GLN A 54 17.74 28.77 -35.59
N SER A 55 18.94 28.84 -36.14
CA SER A 55 20.13 28.14 -35.63
C SER A 55 20.78 28.77 -34.39
N ASN A 56 20.34 29.97 -33.96
CA ASN A 56 20.92 30.66 -32.79
C ASN A 56 20.02 30.64 -31.54
N LEU A 57 18.88 29.93 -31.57
CA LEU A 57 18.14 29.61 -30.35
C LEU A 57 18.81 28.42 -29.68
N SER A 58 19.86 28.68 -28.90
CA SER A 58 20.32 27.73 -27.87
C SER A 58 19.12 27.41 -26.99
N ARG A 59 18.47 26.27 -27.26
CA ARG A 59 17.28 25.81 -26.58
C ARG A 59 17.70 25.36 -25.18
N THR A 60 17.89 26.32 -24.28
CA THR A 60 17.98 26.09 -22.84
C THR A 60 16.63 25.55 -22.38
N LEU A 61 16.42 24.25 -22.56
CA LEU A 61 15.27 23.57 -21.99
C LEU A 61 15.47 23.52 -20.47
N PRO A 62 14.51 24.02 -19.67
CA PRO A 62 14.56 23.80 -18.24
C PRO A 62 14.55 22.28 -17.97
N ILE A 63 15.54 21.80 -17.22
CA ILE A 63 15.64 20.39 -16.84
C ILE A 63 14.53 20.07 -15.84
N THR A 64 13.45 19.52 -16.36
CA THR A 64 12.26 19.16 -15.60
C THR A 64 12.13 17.65 -15.52
N ILE A 65 11.66 17.18 -14.36
CA ILE A 65 11.24 15.79 -14.14
C ILE A 65 9.78 15.92 -13.77
N GLU A 66 8.91 15.55 -14.70
CA GLU A 66 7.46 15.66 -14.51
C GLU A 66 6.79 14.29 -14.52
N CYS A 67 7.21 13.42 -13.62
CA CYS A 67 6.60 12.11 -13.43
C CYS A 67 6.51 11.72 -11.96
N TYR A 68 5.63 10.76 -11.64
CA TYR A 68 5.57 10.07 -10.35
C TYR A 68 4.95 8.67 -10.51
N ILE A 69 5.28 7.78 -9.59
CA ILE A 69 4.91 6.36 -9.65
C ILE A 69 4.39 5.93 -8.28
N GLU A 70 3.28 5.22 -8.31
CA GLU A 70 2.73 4.56 -7.13
C GLU A 70 2.53 3.07 -7.42
N PHE A 71 2.65 2.23 -6.39
CA PHE A 71 2.50 0.79 -6.53
C PHE A 71 1.11 0.34 -6.08
N ARG A 72 0.58 -0.67 -6.76
CA ARG A 72 -0.68 -1.36 -6.44
C ARG A 72 -0.45 -2.86 -6.54
N PRO A 73 -1.21 -3.70 -5.82
CA PRO A 73 -1.19 -5.13 -6.11
C PRO A 73 -1.89 -5.37 -7.46
N LYS A 74 -1.73 -6.56 -8.02
CA LYS A 74 -2.51 -6.93 -9.20
C LYS A 74 -4.01 -7.02 -8.88
N PRO A 75 -4.92 -6.77 -9.85
CA PRO A 75 -6.37 -6.82 -9.64
C PRO A 75 -6.89 -8.14 -9.06
N ASP A 76 -6.20 -9.25 -9.32
CA ASP A 76 -6.47 -10.61 -8.88
C ASP A 76 -5.78 -11.00 -7.57
N TRP A 77 -4.96 -10.13 -6.95
CA TRP A 77 -4.36 -10.38 -5.65
C TRP A 77 -5.42 -10.67 -4.59
N ARG A 78 -5.26 -11.78 -3.87
CA ARG A 78 -6.14 -12.23 -2.77
C ARG A 78 -5.33 -12.56 -1.52
N GLY A 79 -4.27 -11.81 -1.27
CA GLY A 79 -3.53 -11.86 -0.01
C GLY A 79 -2.40 -12.88 0.03
N GLU A 80 -1.90 -13.33 -1.13
CA GLU A 80 -0.79 -14.29 -1.25
C GLU A 80 0.52 -13.78 -0.61
N PHE A 81 0.66 -12.46 -0.53
CA PHE A 81 1.71 -11.73 0.16
C PHE A 81 1.10 -10.47 0.80
N GLY A 82 1.77 -9.92 1.81
CA GLY A 82 1.32 -8.67 2.44
C GLY A 82 1.64 -7.48 1.56
N PHE A 83 0.63 -6.70 1.22
CA PHE A 83 0.78 -5.47 0.46
C PHE A 83 -0.19 -4.41 0.97
N ASP A 84 0.31 -3.21 1.20
CA ASP A 84 -0.50 -2.09 1.66
C ASP A 84 -0.12 -0.79 0.94
N TRP A 85 -1.13 -0.03 0.54
CA TRP A 85 -0.99 1.24 -0.16
C TRP A 85 -2.08 2.20 0.30
N PHE A 86 -1.87 3.49 0.14
CA PHE A 86 -2.92 4.43 0.49
C PHE A 86 -4.02 4.44 -0.57
N ARG A 87 -5.29 4.35 -0.16
CA ARG A 87 -6.42 4.29 -1.09
C ARG A 87 -6.94 5.70 -1.38
N ASN A 88 -6.83 6.13 -2.64
CA ASN A 88 -7.13 7.48 -3.13
C ASN A 88 -8.14 7.46 -4.31
N GLY A 89 -8.94 6.41 -4.43
CA GLY A 89 -10.00 6.34 -5.44
C GLY A 89 -9.59 5.85 -6.83
N ASP A 90 -8.36 5.34 -7.02
CA ASP A 90 -7.82 5.01 -8.35
C ASP A 90 -7.74 3.51 -8.68
N TYR A 91 -8.01 2.65 -7.71
CA TYR A 91 -7.82 1.21 -7.83
C TYR A 91 -9.08 0.50 -8.29
N LYS A 92 -8.91 -0.43 -9.24
CA LYS A 92 -9.98 -1.32 -9.71
C LYS A 92 -9.50 -2.76 -9.61
N ASN A 93 -10.25 -3.59 -8.90
CA ASN A 93 -9.95 -5.01 -8.80
C ASN A 93 -10.73 -5.81 -9.86
N SER A 94 -10.30 -7.06 -10.12
CA SER A 94 -10.90 -7.90 -11.16
C SER A 94 -12.35 -8.31 -10.87
N ALA A 95 -12.73 -8.36 -9.58
CA ALA A 95 -14.06 -8.75 -9.14
C ALA A 95 -15.03 -7.55 -8.97
N GLY A 96 -14.61 -6.33 -9.34
CA GLY A 96 -15.36 -5.10 -9.12
C GLY A 96 -15.56 -4.68 -7.65
N LEU A 97 -14.91 -5.35 -6.69
CA LEU A 97 -15.05 -5.09 -5.26
C LEU A 97 -14.18 -3.91 -4.83
N PHE A 98 -14.77 -2.98 -4.07
CA PHE A 98 -14.07 -1.79 -3.57
C PHE A 98 -13.39 -0.96 -4.65
N ASN A 99 -13.92 -0.96 -5.88
CA ASN A 99 -13.43 -0.11 -6.95
C ASN A 99 -13.55 1.37 -6.54
N ASN A 100 -12.51 2.14 -6.87
CA ASN A 100 -12.42 3.57 -6.60
C ASN A 100 -12.61 3.92 -5.12
N LEU A 101 -12.19 3.03 -4.22
CA LEU A 101 -12.23 3.31 -2.79
C LEU A 101 -11.24 4.41 -2.41
N ASP A 102 -11.74 5.44 -1.72
CA ASP A 102 -10.94 6.54 -1.16
C ASP A 102 -11.04 6.54 0.37
N TYR A 103 -9.88 6.52 1.04
CA TYR A 103 -9.77 6.62 2.49
C TYR A 103 -10.36 7.92 3.03
N LYS A 104 -10.40 9.00 2.25
CA LYS A 104 -11.03 10.28 2.63
C LYS A 104 -12.52 10.11 2.93
N ASP A 105 -13.16 9.10 2.34
CA ASP A 105 -14.60 8.88 2.49
C ASP A 105 -14.98 7.88 3.59
N ILE A 106 -14.04 7.06 4.04
CA ILE A 106 -14.34 5.94 4.93
C ILE A 106 -13.60 5.97 6.26
N ILE A 107 -12.53 6.76 6.40
CA ILE A 107 -11.87 6.94 7.69
C ILE A 107 -12.73 7.86 8.56
N SER A 108 -13.19 7.30 9.67
CA SER A 108 -14.26 7.87 10.49
C SER A 108 -14.00 7.65 11.97
N LYS A 109 -14.84 8.22 12.83
CA LYS A 109 -15.07 7.70 14.20
C LYS A 109 -16.48 7.12 14.25
N GLN A 110 -16.66 6.10 15.09
CA GLN A 110 -17.96 5.49 15.32
C GLN A 110 -18.63 6.07 16.57
N TYR A 111 -19.96 6.23 16.52
CA TYR A 111 -20.77 6.82 17.57
C TYR A 111 -21.99 5.95 17.85
N THR A 112 -22.50 6.04 19.08
CA THR A 112 -23.71 5.33 19.52
C THR A 112 -24.98 5.98 18.99
N ASP A 113 -24.92 7.24 18.56
CA ASP A 113 -26.07 8.05 18.17
C ASP A 113 -25.84 8.85 16.87
N SER A 114 -26.94 9.17 16.16
CA SER A 114 -26.91 9.88 14.88
C SER A 114 -26.47 11.34 14.96
N ARG A 115 -26.51 11.95 16.16
CA ARG A 115 -26.01 13.31 16.39
C ARG A 115 -24.50 13.32 16.66
N HIS A 116 -23.87 12.14 16.71
CA HIS A 116 -22.44 11.94 16.90
C HIS A 116 -21.93 12.60 18.19
N ARG A 117 -22.62 12.38 19.31
CA ARG A 117 -22.27 12.97 20.62
C ARG A 117 -21.41 12.04 21.46
N THR A 118 -21.72 10.74 21.43
CA THR A 118 -21.03 9.74 22.26
C THR A 118 -20.30 8.75 21.37
N LEU A 119 -18.99 8.60 21.59
CA LEU A 119 -18.17 7.61 20.90
C LEU A 119 -18.60 6.21 21.28
N GLU A 120 -18.61 5.31 20.29
CA GLU A 120 -18.81 3.89 20.54
C GLU A 120 -17.55 3.28 21.19
N THR A 121 -17.75 2.52 22.26
CA THR A 121 -16.69 1.91 23.07
C THR A 121 -16.77 0.39 23.13
N ASP A 122 -17.80 -0.23 22.53
CA ASP A 122 -17.86 -1.68 22.33
C ASP A 122 -17.02 -2.07 21.09
N PRO A 123 -15.94 -2.86 21.24
CA PRO A 123 -15.07 -3.24 20.13
C PRO A 123 -15.78 -4.12 19.08
N ASN A 124 -16.91 -4.73 19.42
CA ASN A 124 -17.69 -5.58 18.53
C ASN A 124 -18.89 -4.84 17.90
N LYS A 125 -19.13 -3.58 18.26
CA LYS A 125 -20.20 -2.82 17.64
C LYS A 125 -19.84 -2.48 16.19
N PHE A 126 -20.59 -3.04 15.25
CA PHE A 126 -20.43 -2.73 13.83
C PHE A 126 -21.60 -1.91 13.23
N LYS A 127 -22.80 -1.95 13.84
CA LYS A 127 -23.98 -1.16 13.44
C LYS A 127 -24.07 0.16 14.22
N GLY A 128 -23.05 1.01 14.09
CA GLY A 128 -23.01 2.35 14.70
C GLY A 128 -23.17 3.47 13.68
N TYR A 129 -23.09 4.72 14.14
CA TYR A 129 -23.09 5.92 13.30
C TYR A 129 -21.65 6.36 13.02
N PHE A 130 -21.28 6.52 11.75
CA PHE A 130 -19.91 6.86 11.35
C PHE A 130 -19.82 8.31 10.86
N LYS A 131 -18.89 9.07 11.43
CA LYS A 131 -18.57 10.43 10.98
C LYS A 131 -17.12 10.52 10.53
N LYS A 132 -16.89 10.99 9.29
CA LYS A 132 -15.55 11.18 8.72
C LYS A 132 -14.67 12.00 9.66
N ASN A 133 -13.41 11.59 9.81
CA ASN A 133 -12.47 12.25 10.70
C ASN A 133 -11.18 12.62 9.96
N ILE A 134 -11.00 13.92 9.71
CA ILE A 134 -9.86 14.45 8.93
C ILE A 134 -8.52 14.28 9.65
N ALA A 135 -8.50 14.41 10.99
CA ALA A 135 -7.28 14.22 11.77
C ALA A 135 -6.81 12.76 11.71
N LEU A 136 -7.75 11.82 11.78
CA LEU A 136 -7.48 10.39 11.67
C LEU A 136 -7.00 10.02 10.25
N TYR A 137 -7.64 10.58 9.22
CA TYR A 137 -7.22 10.45 7.82
C TYR A 137 -5.79 10.95 7.60
N ASN A 138 -5.49 12.17 8.06
CA ASN A 138 -4.15 12.76 7.91
C ASN A 138 -3.09 11.96 8.67
N SER A 139 -3.42 11.50 9.89
CA SER A 139 -2.56 10.63 10.69
C SER A 139 -2.23 9.33 9.94
N LEU A 140 -3.22 8.71 9.30
CA LEU A 140 -2.98 7.52 8.49
C LEU A 140 -2.11 7.83 7.27
N LYS A 141 -2.45 8.90 6.52
CA LYS A 141 -1.71 9.31 5.31
C LYS A 141 -0.22 9.48 5.60
N ASN A 142 0.12 10.08 6.74
CA ASN A 142 1.50 10.27 7.18
C ASN A 142 2.27 8.96 7.38
N LYS A 143 1.60 7.84 7.67
CA LYS A 143 2.25 6.52 7.75
C LYS A 143 2.72 5.99 6.40
N PHE A 144 2.21 6.53 5.29
CA PHE A 144 2.65 6.19 3.93
C PHE A 144 3.75 7.12 3.40
N LYS A 145 4.51 7.75 4.30
CA LYS A 145 5.72 8.55 3.99
C LYS A 145 5.55 9.47 2.77
N PRO A 146 4.60 10.43 2.83
CA PRO A 146 4.31 11.31 1.70
C PRO A 146 5.56 12.03 1.20
N THR A 147 5.75 12.03 -0.12
CA THR A 147 6.84 12.74 -0.79
C THR A 147 6.24 13.74 -1.77
N LYS A 148 6.66 15.01 -1.65
CA LYS A 148 6.16 16.11 -2.50
C LYS A 148 6.54 15.89 -3.97
N ILE A 149 5.58 16.09 -4.86
CA ILE A 149 5.77 16.11 -6.32
C ILE A 149 6.10 17.55 -6.70
N LYS A 150 7.34 17.83 -7.08
CA LYS A 150 7.86 19.20 -7.22
C LYS A 150 7.19 20.05 -8.32
N TRP A 151 6.52 19.41 -9.26
CA TRP A 151 5.91 20.06 -10.44
C TRP A 151 4.38 20.09 -10.40
N LYS A 152 3.74 19.43 -9.41
CA LYS A 152 2.29 19.23 -9.37
C LYS A 152 1.71 19.89 -8.13
N HIS A 153 0.78 20.81 -8.32
CA HIS A 153 0.04 21.44 -7.23
C HIS A 153 -1.25 20.65 -6.92
N LYS A 154 -1.64 20.62 -5.64
CA LYS A 154 -2.95 20.10 -5.23
C LYS A 154 -4.05 21.00 -5.76
N LYS A 155 -5.18 20.37 -6.09
CA LYS A 155 -6.38 21.05 -6.59
C LYS A 155 -7.56 20.83 -5.67
N ASP A 156 -8.44 21.82 -5.59
CA ASP A 156 -9.76 21.68 -4.96
C ASP A 156 -10.71 20.88 -5.86
N SER A 157 -11.94 20.65 -5.39
CA SER A 157 -12.99 19.95 -6.15
C SER A 157 -13.43 20.67 -7.43
N SER A 158 -13.14 21.97 -7.54
CA SER A 158 -13.45 22.81 -8.70
C SER A 158 -12.25 22.90 -9.68
N GLY A 159 -11.12 22.27 -9.35
CA GLY A 159 -9.92 22.24 -10.19
C GLY A 159 -8.94 23.39 -9.94
N ASN A 160 -9.19 24.28 -8.97
CA ASN A 160 -8.32 25.39 -8.64
C ASN A 160 -7.15 24.94 -7.76
N THR A 161 -5.99 25.57 -7.90
CA THR A 161 -4.84 25.30 -7.03
C THR A 161 -5.15 25.66 -5.58
N LEU A 162 -4.89 24.71 -4.68
CA LEU A 162 -4.97 24.94 -3.24
C LEU A 162 -3.74 25.71 -2.76
N ASN A 163 -3.97 26.73 -1.94
CA ASN A 163 -2.91 27.53 -1.31
C ASN A 163 -2.88 27.27 0.21
N ASP A 164 -1.70 27.40 0.81
CA ASP A 164 -1.53 27.38 2.27
C ASP A 164 -1.99 28.69 2.92
N ALA A 165 -1.92 28.76 4.25
CA ALA A 165 -2.33 29.96 5.01
C ALA A 165 -1.53 31.23 4.64
N SER A 166 -0.34 31.06 4.04
CA SER A 166 0.52 32.14 3.59
C SER A 166 0.31 32.50 2.10
N GLY A 167 -0.65 31.85 1.44
CA GLY A 167 -0.97 32.07 0.03
C GLY A 167 -0.09 31.30 -0.96
N ASN A 168 0.79 30.40 -0.51
CA ASN A 168 1.66 29.62 -1.41
C ASN A 168 0.95 28.36 -1.93
N PRO A 169 1.14 27.98 -3.21
CA PRO A 169 0.61 26.74 -3.75
C PRO A 169 1.05 25.50 -2.96
N VAL A 170 0.09 24.65 -2.60
CA VAL A 170 0.34 23.39 -1.92
C VAL A 170 0.75 22.33 -2.94
N MET A 171 1.93 21.76 -2.78
CA MET A 171 2.40 20.65 -3.63
C MET A 171 1.59 19.37 -3.40
N ASP A 172 1.33 18.65 -4.49
CA ASP A 172 0.78 17.30 -4.46
C ASP A 172 1.84 16.30 -3.99
N GLU A 173 1.42 15.10 -3.62
CA GLU A 173 2.29 14.11 -2.97
C GLU A 173 2.03 12.73 -3.54
N PHE A 174 3.09 11.95 -3.76
CA PHE A 174 2.97 10.50 -3.93
C PHE A 174 3.24 9.80 -2.60
N LEU A 175 2.63 8.62 -2.44
CA LEU A 175 2.68 7.85 -1.20
C LEU A 175 3.46 6.54 -1.39
N ALA A 176 4.31 6.22 -0.43
CA ALA A 176 5.03 4.94 -0.43
C ALA A 176 4.04 3.78 -0.26
N SER A 177 4.34 2.63 -0.85
CA SER A 177 3.63 1.38 -0.59
C SER A 177 4.48 0.44 0.26
N TYR A 178 3.86 -0.52 0.93
CA TYR A 178 4.51 -1.50 1.78
C TYR A 178 4.33 -2.91 1.24
N LEU A 179 5.37 -3.72 1.32
CA LEU A 179 5.40 -5.11 0.88
C LEU A 179 6.08 -5.99 1.94
N THR A 180 5.51 -7.15 2.21
CA THR A 180 6.16 -8.24 2.96
C THR A 180 6.27 -9.46 2.06
N ILE A 181 7.45 -10.07 2.01
CA ILE A 181 7.66 -11.36 1.34
C ILE A 181 8.11 -12.34 2.41
N PHE A 182 7.27 -13.33 2.71
CA PHE A 182 7.63 -14.40 3.64
C PHE A 182 8.58 -15.37 2.94
N LYS A 183 9.83 -15.44 3.41
CA LYS A 183 10.88 -16.33 2.91
C LYS A 183 11.74 -16.77 4.09
N LYS A 184 12.05 -18.06 4.17
CA LYS A 184 13.09 -18.61 5.06
C LYS A 184 14.41 -18.71 4.32
N GLU A 185 15.50 -18.79 5.07
CA GLU A 185 16.87 -18.87 4.52
C GLU A 185 17.06 -20.08 3.59
N THR A 186 16.34 -21.18 3.86
CA THR A 186 16.39 -22.42 3.08
C THR A 186 15.39 -22.46 1.92
N ASP A 187 14.46 -21.51 1.85
CA ASP A 187 13.45 -21.50 0.80
C ASP A 187 14.10 -21.10 -0.53
N PRO A 188 13.59 -21.59 -1.68
CA PRO A 188 13.98 -21.06 -2.98
C PRO A 188 13.62 -19.58 -3.10
N ASP A 189 14.04 -18.95 -4.20
CA ASP A 189 13.67 -17.58 -4.51
C ASP A 189 12.15 -17.41 -4.53
N VAL A 190 11.66 -16.35 -3.86
CA VAL A 190 10.23 -16.05 -3.78
C VAL A 190 9.94 -14.80 -4.60
N SER A 191 9.14 -14.96 -5.65
CA SER A 191 8.77 -13.85 -6.55
C SER A 191 7.34 -13.39 -6.29
N VAL A 192 7.15 -12.07 -6.27
CA VAL A 192 5.82 -11.45 -6.22
C VAL A 192 5.68 -10.45 -7.35
N THR A 193 4.51 -10.40 -7.98
CA THR A 193 4.22 -9.44 -9.04
C THR A 193 3.22 -8.40 -8.54
N ILE A 194 3.59 -7.14 -8.72
CA ILE A 194 2.78 -5.96 -8.41
C ILE A 194 2.66 -5.08 -9.66
N GLN A 195 1.93 -3.98 -9.58
CA GLN A 195 1.70 -3.07 -10.69
C GLN A 195 2.18 -1.66 -10.33
N ALA A 196 3.04 -1.08 -11.15
CA ALA A 196 3.35 0.34 -11.12
C ALA A 196 2.28 1.13 -11.89
N TYR A 197 1.79 2.19 -11.24
CA TYR A 197 0.89 3.18 -11.81
C TYR A 197 1.77 4.39 -12.13
N ILE A 198 2.11 4.51 -13.41
CA ILE A 198 3.11 5.45 -13.92
C ILE A 198 2.39 6.67 -14.46
N HIS A 199 2.69 7.84 -13.89
CA HIS A 199 2.22 9.13 -14.38
C HIS A 199 3.41 9.90 -14.95
N VAL A 200 3.34 10.26 -16.23
CA VAL A 200 4.36 11.06 -16.91
C VAL A 200 3.68 12.21 -17.63
N LYS A 201 4.06 13.44 -17.31
CA LYS A 201 3.62 14.64 -18.01
C LYS A 201 4.63 15.07 -19.07
N THR A 202 5.93 14.94 -18.76
CA THR A 202 7.04 15.15 -19.70
C THR A 202 7.94 13.93 -19.64
N GLU A 203 8.25 13.35 -20.80
CA GLU A 203 9.07 12.13 -20.91
C GLU A 203 10.49 12.37 -20.35
N PRO A 204 10.92 11.64 -19.31
CA PRO A 204 12.30 11.69 -18.83
C PRO A 204 13.24 10.93 -19.78
N GLU A 205 14.54 11.19 -19.66
CA GLU A 205 15.56 10.43 -20.39
C GLU A 205 15.54 8.96 -19.95
N GLU A 206 15.51 8.74 -18.63
CA GLU A 206 15.43 7.41 -18.02
C GLU A 206 14.32 7.39 -16.96
N LEU A 207 13.63 6.26 -16.85
CA LEU A 207 12.73 5.96 -15.75
C LEU A 207 12.95 4.51 -15.33
N LYS A 208 13.57 4.30 -14.17
CA LYS A 208 14.04 2.98 -13.77
C LYS A 208 13.90 2.71 -12.28
N ILE A 209 13.81 1.43 -11.96
CA ILE A 209 13.89 0.92 -10.60
C ILE A 209 15.35 0.91 -10.18
N LYS A 210 15.70 1.70 -9.16
CA LYS A 210 17.07 1.77 -8.62
C LYS A 210 17.16 0.92 -7.36
N LEU A 211 17.89 -0.18 -7.48
CA LEU A 211 18.37 -0.95 -6.33
C LEU A 211 19.78 -0.45 -5.97
N GLU A 212 19.98 -0.13 -4.70
CA GLU A 212 21.32 0.09 -4.16
C GLU A 212 22.16 -1.19 -4.25
N GLU A 213 23.49 -1.08 -4.27
CA GLU A 213 24.37 -2.25 -4.45
C GLU A 213 24.14 -3.31 -3.35
N SER A 214 23.96 -2.86 -2.11
CA SER A 214 23.60 -3.73 -0.98
C SER A 214 22.23 -4.38 -1.11
N GLN A 215 21.31 -3.82 -1.90
CA GLN A 215 19.98 -4.41 -2.10
C GLN A 215 19.98 -5.52 -3.14
N LYS A 216 20.96 -5.52 -4.06
CA LYS A 216 21.08 -6.52 -5.11
C LYS A 216 21.39 -7.91 -4.58
N GLU A 217 21.92 -8.06 -3.36
CA GLU A 217 22.06 -9.39 -2.75
C GLU A 217 20.70 -9.98 -2.34
N PHE A 218 19.78 -9.12 -1.86
CA PHE A 218 18.48 -9.54 -1.35
C PHE A 218 17.43 -9.67 -2.45
N PHE A 219 17.46 -8.76 -3.43
CA PHE A 219 16.39 -8.63 -4.41
C PHE A 219 16.91 -8.58 -5.84
N SER A 220 16.08 -9.07 -6.76
CA SER A 220 16.11 -8.67 -8.16
C SER A 220 14.73 -8.18 -8.57
N VAL A 221 14.67 -7.30 -9.57
CA VAL A 221 13.42 -6.72 -10.05
C VAL A 221 13.38 -6.76 -11.57
N THR A 222 12.25 -7.18 -12.13
CA THR A 222 12.04 -7.30 -13.58
C THR A 222 10.68 -6.74 -13.98
N PRO A 223 10.60 -5.86 -15.00
CA PRO A 223 11.72 -5.18 -15.64
C PRO A 223 12.33 -4.09 -14.73
N VAL A 224 13.58 -3.72 -14.99
CA VAL A 224 14.25 -2.59 -14.33
C VAL A 224 13.81 -1.27 -14.94
N ASP A 225 13.69 -1.22 -16.26
CA ASP A 225 13.23 -0.04 -17.00
C ASP A 225 11.69 0.01 -17.04
N LEU A 226 11.17 1.22 -16.81
CA LEU A 226 9.75 1.49 -16.81
C LEU A 226 9.35 2.28 -18.06
N THR A 227 8.10 2.12 -18.46
CA THR A 227 7.52 2.90 -19.55
C THR A 227 7.53 4.37 -19.17
N LYS A 228 8.10 5.19 -20.05
CA LYS A 228 8.25 6.64 -19.86
C LYS A 228 7.35 7.47 -20.77
N THR A 229 6.43 6.83 -21.50
CA THR A 229 5.48 7.50 -22.38
C THR A 229 4.59 8.47 -21.61
N VAL A 230 4.41 9.68 -22.15
CA VAL A 230 3.50 10.69 -21.59
C VAL A 230 2.10 10.09 -21.42
N THR A 231 1.57 10.28 -20.22
CA THR A 231 0.24 9.84 -19.81
C THR A 231 -0.69 11.03 -19.77
N ASN A 232 -1.92 10.82 -20.22
CA ASN A 232 -3.01 11.76 -19.95
C ASN A 232 -3.48 11.59 -18.49
N SER A 233 -4.73 11.93 -18.21
CA SER A 233 -5.35 11.77 -16.87
C SER A 233 -5.26 10.36 -16.28
N THR A 234 -5.02 9.34 -17.12
CA THR A 234 -4.95 7.92 -16.73
C THR A 234 -3.50 7.44 -16.70
N PRO A 235 -3.03 6.82 -15.61
CA PRO A 235 -1.67 6.27 -15.54
C PRO A 235 -1.49 5.08 -16.48
N THR A 236 -0.27 4.94 -17.00
CA THR A 236 0.19 3.69 -17.61
C THR A 236 0.40 2.66 -16.50
N LYS A 237 -0.08 1.44 -16.73
CA LYS A 237 0.06 0.34 -15.79
C LYS A 237 1.10 -0.63 -16.31
N GLN A 238 2.09 -0.94 -15.48
CA GLN A 238 3.14 -1.89 -15.83
C GLN A 238 3.34 -2.89 -14.70
N ASP A 239 3.35 -4.17 -15.04
CA ASP A 239 3.62 -5.23 -14.07
C ASP A 239 5.12 -5.28 -13.76
N ILE A 240 5.44 -5.42 -12.48
CA ILE A 240 6.80 -5.50 -11.94
C ILE A 240 6.88 -6.71 -11.03
N THR A 241 7.85 -7.57 -11.28
CA THR A 241 8.15 -8.73 -10.44
C THR A 241 9.35 -8.44 -9.57
N ILE A 242 9.17 -8.60 -8.26
CA ILE A 242 10.22 -8.50 -7.25
C ILE A 242 10.52 -9.89 -6.74
N THR A 243 11.76 -10.33 -6.88
CA THR A 243 12.24 -11.63 -6.44
C THR A 243 13.09 -11.45 -5.19
N CYS A 244 12.69 -12.07 -4.09
CA CYS A 244 13.47 -12.16 -2.86
C CYS A 244 14.38 -13.39 -2.91
N LYS A 245 15.68 -13.14 -3.05
CA LYS A 245 16.75 -14.14 -3.16
C LYS A 245 17.34 -14.51 -1.82
N LYS A 246 17.45 -13.52 -0.94
CA LYS A 246 17.98 -13.65 0.42
C LYS A 246 17.15 -12.81 1.39
N THR A 247 17.06 -13.29 2.63
CA THR A 247 16.39 -12.56 3.70
C THR A 247 17.17 -11.31 4.10
N CYS A 248 16.46 -10.29 4.58
CA CYS A 248 17.05 -9.01 4.98
C CYS A 248 16.66 -8.65 6.42
N SER A 249 17.63 -8.11 7.17
CA SER A 249 17.48 -7.77 8.60
C SER A 249 16.97 -6.36 8.86
N THR A 250 16.82 -5.57 7.81
CA THR A 250 16.31 -4.19 7.89
C THR A 250 15.34 -3.95 6.75
N ASP A 251 14.37 -3.06 6.97
CA ASP A 251 13.46 -2.62 5.91
C ASP A 251 14.26 -2.05 4.74
N GLN A 252 13.96 -2.51 3.53
CA GLN A 252 14.59 -2.02 2.30
C GLN A 252 13.65 -1.05 1.58
N VAL A 253 14.20 0.03 1.04
CA VAL A 253 13.45 1.00 0.22
C VAL A 253 13.90 0.85 -1.22
N ILE A 254 13.01 0.36 -2.08
CA ILE A 254 13.21 0.31 -3.52
C ILE A 254 12.70 1.64 -4.09
N ASN A 255 13.63 2.43 -4.64
CA ASN A 255 13.32 3.74 -5.21
C ASN A 255 13.08 3.62 -6.72
N ILE A 256 12.14 4.41 -7.22
CA ILE A 256 12.02 4.70 -8.66
C ILE A 256 12.67 6.03 -8.93
N VAL A 257 13.56 6.05 -9.91
CA VAL A 257 14.37 7.20 -10.26
C VAL A 257 14.08 7.61 -11.69
N ALA A 258 13.84 8.91 -11.87
CA ALA A 258 13.78 9.54 -13.16
C ALA A 258 15.06 10.36 -13.39
N VAL A 259 15.60 10.30 -14.60
CA VAL A 259 16.74 11.09 -15.02
C VAL A 259 16.32 11.99 -16.18
N SER A 260 16.65 13.27 -16.10
CA SER A 260 16.53 14.21 -17.21
C SER A 260 17.88 14.84 -17.48
N LYS A 261 18.26 14.92 -18.76
CA LYS A 261 19.48 15.60 -19.21
C LYS A 261 19.10 16.93 -19.85
N GLY A 262 19.95 17.93 -19.67
CA GLY A 262 19.87 19.19 -20.41
C GLY A 262 21.22 19.87 -20.47
N VAL A 263 21.24 21.07 -21.01
CA VAL A 263 22.45 21.86 -21.21
C VAL A 263 22.37 23.07 -20.28
N SER A 264 23.44 23.30 -19.50
CA SER A 264 23.61 24.54 -18.73
C SER A 264 23.56 25.74 -19.68
N PRO A 265 22.94 26.87 -19.32
CA PRO A 265 23.04 28.09 -20.13
C PRO A 265 24.53 28.48 -20.24
N HIS A 266 25.12 28.31 -21.43
CA HIS A 266 26.43 28.85 -21.73
C HIS A 266 26.25 30.29 -22.24
N PHE A 267 26.92 31.25 -21.60
CA PHE A 267 26.80 32.67 -21.92
C PHE A 267 27.71 33.12 -23.08
N CYS A 268 28.28 32.19 -23.84
CA CYS A 268 29.16 32.45 -24.97
C CYS A 268 28.95 31.37 -26.04
N GLY A 269 28.54 31.80 -27.25
CA GLY A 269 28.17 30.93 -28.37
C GLY A 269 29.36 30.27 -29.06
N ASP A 270 30.13 29.45 -28.34
CA ASP A 270 31.19 28.63 -28.91
C ASP A 270 30.72 27.15 -29.03
N PRO A 271 30.48 26.63 -30.25
CA PRO A 271 29.94 25.28 -30.47
C PRO A 271 30.86 24.13 -30.03
N GLU A 272 32.16 24.38 -29.84
CA GLU A 272 33.13 23.34 -29.48
C GLU A 272 33.09 22.92 -27.99
N HIS A 273 32.29 23.58 -27.14
CA HIS A 273 32.19 23.31 -25.69
C HIS A 273 30.85 22.70 -25.22
N GLU A 274 29.97 22.27 -26.13
CA GLU A 274 28.65 21.71 -25.77
C GLU A 274 28.72 20.40 -24.95
N ALA A 275 29.81 19.63 -25.07
CA ALA A 275 30.00 18.38 -24.32
C ALA A 275 30.28 18.63 -22.81
N GLU A 276 30.86 19.77 -22.44
CA GLU A 276 31.26 20.07 -21.06
C GLU A 276 30.15 20.67 -20.19
N ASN A 277 28.98 21.00 -20.77
CA ASN A 277 27.89 21.70 -20.08
C ASN A 277 26.63 20.86 -19.84
N GLN A 278 26.71 19.52 -19.98
CA GLN A 278 25.57 18.65 -19.72
C GLN A 278 25.25 18.60 -18.22
N ILE A 279 24.06 19.05 -17.84
CA ILE A 279 23.52 18.87 -16.50
C ILE A 279 22.60 17.65 -16.52
N THR A 280 22.89 16.71 -15.63
CA THR A 280 22.01 15.56 -15.36
C THR A 280 21.27 15.79 -14.05
N LYS A 281 19.94 15.74 -14.07
CA LYS A 281 19.12 15.77 -12.87
C LYS A 281 18.54 14.40 -12.62
N GLU A 282 18.71 13.92 -11.39
CA GLU A 282 18.13 12.68 -10.90
C GLU A 282 17.10 13.01 -9.80
N GLU A 283 15.92 12.38 -9.84
CA GLU A 283 14.90 12.55 -8.81
C GLU A 283 14.18 11.24 -8.47
N ILE A 284 13.91 11.04 -7.18
CA ILE A 284 13.08 9.94 -6.68
C ILE A 284 11.62 10.27 -6.93
N VAL A 285 10.97 9.46 -7.77
CA VAL A 285 9.61 9.67 -8.27
C VAL A 285 8.64 8.57 -7.81
N GLY A 286 9.11 7.57 -7.08
CA GLY A 286 8.31 6.51 -6.48
C GLY A 286 9.07 5.75 -5.40
N LYS A 287 8.34 5.16 -4.44
CA LYS A 287 8.93 4.42 -3.31
C LYS A 287 8.12 3.17 -2.96
N LEU A 288 8.80 2.04 -2.85
CA LEU A 288 8.27 0.80 -2.28
C LEU A 288 9.12 0.40 -1.08
N ILE A 289 8.47 0.11 0.04
CA ILE A 289 9.13 -0.31 1.28
C ILE A 289 8.90 -1.81 1.44
N VAL A 290 9.98 -2.59 1.34
CA VAL A 290 9.97 -4.02 1.61
C VAL A 290 10.38 -4.24 3.07
N LYS A 291 9.52 -4.90 3.85
CA LYS A 291 9.76 -5.15 5.27
C LYS A 291 10.87 -6.19 5.48
N ALA A 292 11.68 -5.99 6.54
CA ALA A 292 12.66 -6.98 6.99
C ALA A 292 12.01 -8.34 7.19
N ASN A 293 12.68 -9.42 6.80
CA ASN A 293 12.12 -10.78 6.75
C ASN A 293 13.11 -11.88 7.11
N ASP A 294 14.26 -11.55 7.70
CA ASP A 294 15.15 -12.52 8.33
C ASP A 294 14.53 -13.12 9.60
N LYS A 295 15.16 -14.17 10.14
CA LYS A 295 14.62 -14.98 11.23
C LYS A 295 14.11 -14.17 12.44
N PRO A 296 14.79 -13.13 12.96
CA PRO A 296 14.27 -12.33 14.07
C PRO A 296 12.95 -11.59 13.80
N HIS A 297 12.67 -11.25 12.53
CA HIS A 297 11.45 -10.56 12.11
C HIS A 297 10.31 -11.51 11.72
N ARG A 298 10.62 -12.80 11.53
CA ARG A 298 9.62 -13.83 11.32
C ARG A 298 9.20 -14.43 12.66
N LYS A 299 7.93 -14.84 12.71
CA LYS A 299 7.31 -15.41 13.89
C LYS A 299 6.58 -16.69 13.52
N THR A 300 6.28 -17.49 14.52
CA THR A 300 5.43 -18.66 14.37
C THR A 300 4.28 -18.62 15.37
N LYS A 301 3.28 -19.47 15.12
CA LYS A 301 2.27 -19.81 16.10
C LYS A 301 2.09 -21.33 16.11
N LYS A 302 2.25 -21.96 17.27
CA LYS A 302 1.91 -23.37 17.45
C LYS A 302 0.39 -23.51 17.49
N ILE A 303 -0.17 -24.33 16.61
CA ILE A 303 -1.61 -24.53 16.52
C ILE A 303 -1.94 -26.02 16.65
N VAL A 304 -2.91 -26.34 17.49
CA VAL A 304 -3.57 -27.64 17.47
C VAL A 304 -4.96 -27.47 16.88
N PHE A 305 -5.20 -28.09 15.73
CA PHE A 305 -6.51 -28.15 15.09
C PHE A 305 -7.27 -29.34 15.68
N VAL A 306 -8.35 -29.09 16.41
CA VAL A 306 -9.16 -30.11 17.06
C VAL A 306 -10.42 -30.33 16.23
N GLU A 307 -10.45 -31.43 15.48
CA GLU A 307 -11.61 -31.85 14.69
C GLU A 307 -12.66 -32.44 15.62
N MET A 308 -13.79 -31.75 15.74
CA MET A 308 -14.89 -32.15 16.62
C MET A 308 -15.76 -33.17 15.91
N LYS A 309 -15.96 -34.34 16.52
CA LYS A 309 -17.01 -35.30 16.08
C LYS A 309 -18.23 -35.16 16.97
N THR A 310 -19.38 -34.92 16.36
CA THR A 310 -20.65 -34.70 17.05
C THR A 310 -21.76 -35.49 16.38
N ASN A 311 -22.82 -35.83 17.13
CA ASN A 311 -24.04 -36.42 16.57
C ASN A 311 -25.24 -35.74 17.22
N ILE A 312 -25.54 -34.52 16.76
CA ILE A 312 -26.53 -33.63 17.38
C ILE A 312 -27.71 -33.34 16.45
N THR A 313 -27.67 -33.87 15.24
CA THR A 313 -28.73 -33.77 14.23
C THR A 313 -29.23 -35.16 13.88
N SER A 314 -30.40 -35.25 13.24
CA SER A 314 -30.93 -36.52 12.74
C SER A 314 -30.19 -37.08 11.52
N SER A 315 -29.22 -36.34 10.98
CA SER A 315 -28.48 -36.68 9.76
C SER A 315 -27.28 -37.59 9.98
N GLY A 316 -27.00 -37.96 11.24
CA GLY A 316 -25.86 -38.79 11.62
C GLY A 316 -24.66 -37.97 12.12
N PRO A 317 -23.54 -38.64 12.43
CA PRO A 317 -22.38 -37.97 13.00
C PRO A 317 -21.67 -37.08 11.98
N ASN A 318 -21.33 -35.87 12.40
CA ASN A 318 -20.54 -34.91 11.63
C ASN A 318 -19.12 -34.81 12.21
N LYS A 319 -18.16 -34.43 11.37
CA LYS A 319 -16.75 -34.25 11.78
C LYS A 319 -16.18 -32.97 11.17
N GLY A 320 -15.64 -32.09 12.01
CA GLY A 320 -14.91 -30.91 11.54
C GLY A 320 -13.70 -31.25 10.65
N ASN A 321 -13.25 -30.28 9.86
CA ASN A 321 -12.19 -30.46 8.86
C ASN A 321 -11.02 -29.48 9.09
N ALA A 322 -9.86 -30.01 9.46
CA ALA A 322 -8.65 -29.22 9.70
C ALA A 322 -7.94 -28.69 8.44
N ASN A 323 -8.40 -29.04 7.24
CA ASN A 323 -7.83 -28.54 5.98
C ASN A 323 -7.97 -27.02 5.79
N ILE A 324 -8.71 -26.32 6.66
CA ILE A 324 -8.73 -24.85 6.73
C ILE A 324 -7.34 -24.23 7.01
N SER A 325 -6.39 -25.02 7.52
CA SER A 325 -5.05 -24.59 7.96
C SER A 325 -4.14 -24.07 6.85
N THR A 326 -4.20 -24.61 5.63
CA THR A 326 -3.33 -24.21 4.51
C THR A 326 -3.61 -22.77 4.08
N ASP A 327 -4.89 -22.39 4.03
CA ASP A 327 -5.33 -21.06 3.63
C ASP A 327 -5.15 -20.02 4.74
N ILE A 328 -5.07 -20.42 6.02
CA ILE A 328 -4.78 -19.51 7.13
C ILE A 328 -3.35 -18.96 7.02
N LYS A 329 -2.37 -19.81 6.67
CA LYS A 329 -0.96 -19.40 6.51
C LYS A 329 -0.84 -18.23 5.52
N LYS A 330 -1.62 -18.26 4.45
CA LYS A 330 -1.68 -17.20 3.43
C LYS A 330 -1.88 -15.82 4.06
N TYR A 331 -2.84 -15.70 4.98
CA TYR A 331 -3.18 -14.41 5.60
C TYR A 331 -2.20 -14.04 6.72
N LEU A 332 -1.76 -15.01 7.53
CA LEU A 332 -0.78 -14.78 8.61
C LEU A 332 0.59 -14.34 8.09
N ARG A 333 1.02 -14.89 6.95
CA ARG A 333 2.32 -14.55 6.33
C ARG A 333 2.40 -13.12 5.81
N GLN A 334 1.26 -12.42 5.64
CA GLN A 334 1.25 -10.97 5.42
C GLN A 334 1.85 -10.20 6.60
N ALA A 335 1.77 -10.76 7.81
CA ALA A 335 2.39 -10.23 9.03
C ALA A 335 3.73 -10.90 9.37
N LEU A 336 4.30 -11.66 8.43
CA LEU A 336 5.49 -12.49 8.65
C LEU A 336 5.35 -13.56 9.74
N ILE A 337 4.13 -14.07 9.93
CA ILE A 337 3.81 -15.15 10.88
C ILE A 337 3.52 -16.43 10.11
N ASP A 338 4.15 -17.53 10.49
CA ASP A 338 3.87 -18.86 9.96
C ASP A 338 3.22 -19.78 11.01
N VAL A 339 2.66 -20.89 10.56
CA VAL A 339 2.23 -21.96 11.47
C VAL A 339 3.44 -22.81 11.81
N ASP A 340 3.70 -23.00 13.10
CA ASP A 340 4.87 -23.74 13.60
C ASP A 340 4.87 -25.19 13.10
N LYS A 341 6.06 -25.75 12.87
CA LYS A 341 6.22 -27.13 12.38
C LYS A 341 5.70 -28.19 13.35
N ASN A 342 5.62 -27.88 14.65
CA ASN A 342 5.10 -28.79 15.66
C ASN A 342 3.57 -28.73 15.79
N SER A 343 2.90 -27.88 15.00
CA SER A 343 1.45 -27.83 14.93
C SER A 343 0.86 -29.19 14.55
N ALA A 344 -0.30 -29.51 15.10
CA ALA A 344 -0.88 -30.85 15.01
C ALA A 344 -2.38 -30.80 14.72
N THR A 345 -2.92 -31.93 14.29
CA THR A 345 -4.35 -32.16 14.21
C THR A 345 -4.72 -33.30 15.16
N GLU A 346 -5.75 -33.07 15.97
CA GLU A 346 -6.31 -34.05 16.89
C GLU A 346 -7.81 -34.19 16.63
N THR A 347 -8.41 -35.30 17.05
CA THR A 347 -9.87 -35.50 16.98
C THR A 347 -10.44 -35.64 18.38
N LEU A 348 -11.48 -34.85 18.68
CA LEU A 348 -12.24 -34.97 19.91
C LEU A 348 -13.62 -35.57 19.61
N ASP A 349 -13.86 -36.78 20.10
CA ASP A 349 -15.12 -37.51 19.88
C ASP A 349 -16.15 -37.21 20.96
N LEU A 350 -17.24 -36.55 20.57
CA LEU A 350 -18.36 -36.17 21.44
C LEU A 350 -19.68 -36.81 21.02
N ILE A 351 -19.67 -37.81 20.12
CA ILE A 351 -20.89 -38.44 19.58
C ILE A 351 -21.80 -38.97 20.71
N SER A 352 -21.22 -39.57 21.75
CA SER A 352 -21.93 -40.12 22.91
C SER A 352 -21.95 -39.19 24.12
N SER A 353 -21.52 -37.94 23.99
CA SER A 353 -21.37 -37.02 25.12
C SER A 353 -22.71 -36.37 25.51
N SER A 354 -23.41 -36.99 26.45
CA SER A 354 -24.64 -36.43 27.03
C SER A 354 -24.40 -35.08 27.73
N PHE A 355 -23.23 -34.91 28.36
CA PHE A 355 -22.81 -33.65 28.98
C PHE A 355 -22.71 -32.52 27.94
N PHE A 356 -22.05 -32.76 26.81
CA PHE A 356 -21.91 -31.76 25.76
C PHE A 356 -23.27 -31.40 25.17
N ASN A 357 -24.05 -32.43 24.78
CA ASN A 357 -25.34 -32.25 24.13
C ASN A 357 -26.34 -31.47 25.00
N SER A 358 -26.45 -31.82 26.29
CA SER A 358 -27.42 -31.17 27.19
C SER A 358 -27.09 -29.70 27.50
N ARG A 359 -25.83 -29.28 27.35
CA ARG A 359 -25.36 -27.97 27.82
C ARG A 359 -25.09 -26.97 26.69
N PHE A 360 -24.65 -27.48 25.54
CA PHE A 360 -24.13 -26.70 24.43
C PHE A 360 -24.84 -26.95 23.09
N VAL A 361 -25.90 -27.75 23.06
CA VAL A 361 -26.71 -27.93 21.85
C VAL A 361 -28.08 -27.30 22.07
N LYS A 362 -28.49 -26.50 21.10
CA LYS A 362 -29.82 -25.88 21.05
C LYS A 362 -30.35 -25.96 19.62
N ASN A 363 -31.53 -26.54 19.45
CA ASN A 363 -32.17 -26.71 18.13
C ASN A 363 -31.27 -27.39 17.07
N GLY A 364 -30.43 -28.35 17.49
CA GLY A 364 -29.49 -29.02 16.58
C GLY A 364 -28.28 -28.17 16.17
N GLU A 365 -28.02 -27.07 16.87
CA GLU A 365 -26.89 -26.16 16.64
C GLU A 365 -26.05 -25.98 17.91
N ILE A 366 -24.78 -25.62 17.75
CA ILE A 366 -23.87 -25.40 18.88
C ILE A 366 -24.07 -24.02 19.49
N GLU A 367 -24.52 -23.98 20.73
CA GLU A 367 -24.68 -22.75 21.50
C GLU A 367 -23.34 -22.29 22.10
N GLY A 368 -22.74 -21.27 21.47
CA GLY A 368 -21.54 -20.60 21.96
C GLY A 368 -21.77 -19.81 23.25
N LYS A 369 -21.90 -20.50 24.39
CA LYS A 369 -21.89 -19.93 25.75
C LYS A 369 -20.46 -19.65 26.19
N GLY A 370 -20.26 -18.68 27.09
CA GLY A 370 -18.93 -18.37 27.65
C GLY A 370 -18.23 -19.58 28.28
N SER A 371 -18.98 -20.53 28.86
CA SER A 371 -18.43 -21.75 29.45
C SER A 371 -18.09 -22.86 28.44
N LEU A 372 -18.46 -22.71 27.16
CA LEU A 372 -18.20 -23.72 26.13
C LEU A 372 -16.71 -24.00 26.03
N MET A 373 -15.88 -22.95 26.02
CA MET A 373 -14.45 -23.11 25.89
C MET A 373 -13.84 -23.94 27.02
N GLY A 374 -14.03 -23.51 28.28
CA GLY A 374 -13.45 -24.24 29.41
C GLY A 374 -13.90 -25.70 29.46
N SER A 375 -15.12 -25.98 28.97
CA SER A 375 -15.62 -27.36 28.85
C SER A 375 -14.95 -28.13 27.71
N LEU A 376 -14.75 -27.52 26.54
CA LEU A 376 -14.02 -28.15 25.43
C LEU A 376 -12.56 -28.40 25.77
N GLU A 377 -11.89 -27.45 26.43
CA GLU A 377 -10.52 -27.63 26.91
C GLU A 377 -10.44 -28.78 27.92
N TYR A 378 -11.35 -28.83 28.90
CA TYR A 378 -11.42 -29.93 29.85
C TYR A 378 -11.62 -31.28 29.15
N LEU A 379 -12.60 -31.39 28.25
CA LEU A 379 -12.88 -32.61 27.50
C LEU A 379 -11.71 -33.03 26.62
N PHE A 380 -11.01 -32.06 26.03
CA PHE A 380 -9.81 -32.32 25.23
C PHE A 380 -8.67 -32.87 26.09
N LYS A 381 -8.39 -32.26 27.25
CA LYS A 381 -7.37 -32.75 28.19
C LYS A 381 -7.71 -34.14 28.74
N ASP A 382 -8.97 -34.37 29.10
CA ASP A 382 -9.45 -35.69 29.55
C ASP A 382 -9.30 -36.77 28.47
N MET A 383 -9.60 -36.44 27.20
CA MET A 383 -9.37 -37.34 26.07
C MET A 383 -7.88 -37.69 25.93
N LEU A 384 -6.99 -36.69 25.98
CA LEU A 384 -5.54 -36.91 25.91
C LEU A 384 -5.04 -37.78 27.07
N LYS A 385 -5.47 -37.49 28.30
CA LYS A 385 -5.13 -38.26 29.51
C LYS A 385 -5.56 -39.72 29.42
N LYS A 386 -6.77 -39.99 28.90
CA LYS A 386 -7.30 -41.34 28.70
C LYS A 386 -6.53 -42.11 27.62
N ARG A 387 -6.06 -41.42 26.58
CA ARG A 387 -5.18 -42.00 25.56
C ARG A 387 -3.82 -42.34 26.17
N THR A 388 -3.19 -41.37 26.81
CA THR A 388 -1.92 -41.51 27.52
C THR A 388 -1.86 -40.50 28.66
N PRO A 389 -1.70 -40.90 29.94
CA PRO A 389 -1.72 -39.96 31.06
C PRO A 389 -0.72 -38.80 30.97
N SER A 390 0.47 -39.03 30.38
CA SER A 390 1.48 -37.99 30.18
C SER A 390 1.14 -36.96 29.10
N GLU A 391 0.11 -37.20 28.28
CA GLU A 391 -0.31 -36.28 27.21
C GLU A 391 -1.35 -35.25 27.64
N GLU A 392 -1.86 -35.31 28.88
CA GLU A 392 -2.87 -34.38 29.41
C GLU A 392 -2.53 -32.90 29.15
N HIS A 393 -1.25 -32.55 29.26
CA HIS A 393 -0.72 -31.18 29.11
C HIS A 393 0.05 -30.95 27.80
N LYS A 394 0.00 -31.89 26.85
CA LYS A 394 0.79 -31.87 25.60
C LYS A 394 0.63 -30.59 24.78
N TYR A 395 -0.54 -29.96 24.84
CA TYR A 395 -0.91 -28.81 24.04
C TYR A 395 -1.21 -27.56 24.88
N ASP A 396 -0.74 -27.48 26.13
CA ASP A 396 -1.00 -26.32 26.99
C ASP A 396 -0.44 -25.02 26.39
N ASP A 397 0.72 -25.07 25.74
CA ASP A 397 1.36 -23.94 25.04
C ASP A 397 0.86 -23.72 23.60
N PHE A 398 -0.09 -24.52 23.11
CA PHE A 398 -0.61 -24.40 21.74
C PHE A 398 -1.86 -23.51 21.69
N PHE A 399 -1.98 -22.76 20.60
CA PHE A 399 -3.24 -22.15 20.22
C PHE A 399 -4.23 -23.24 19.75
N LYS A 400 -5.45 -23.25 20.27
CA LYS A 400 -6.42 -24.33 20.05
C LYS A 400 -7.52 -23.89 19.08
N VAL A 401 -7.64 -24.55 17.94
CA VAL A 401 -8.70 -24.30 16.95
C VAL A 401 -9.69 -25.45 17.01
N PHE A 402 -10.82 -25.26 17.68
CA PHE A 402 -11.88 -26.27 17.71
C PHE A 402 -12.78 -26.11 16.48
N ILE A 403 -12.91 -27.16 15.67
CA ILE A 403 -13.59 -27.12 14.37
C ILE A 403 -14.80 -28.06 14.40
N PHE A 404 -15.99 -27.48 14.31
CA PHE A 404 -17.25 -28.21 14.16
C PHE A 404 -17.68 -28.22 12.71
N ASP A 405 -18.29 -29.32 12.28
CA ASP A 405 -19.12 -29.39 11.06
C ASP A 405 -20.61 -29.23 11.38
N GLU A 406 -20.88 -28.53 12.48
CA GLU A 406 -22.22 -28.14 12.93
C GLU A 406 -22.38 -26.62 12.79
N LYS A 407 -23.63 -26.16 12.66
CA LYS A 407 -23.94 -24.72 12.72
C LYS A 407 -23.73 -24.19 14.14
N GLY A 408 -23.20 -22.98 14.23
CA GLY A 408 -23.19 -22.21 15.48
C GLY A 408 -24.52 -21.49 15.67
N TYR A 409 -25.17 -21.70 16.81
CA TYR A 409 -26.46 -21.11 17.16
C TYR A 409 -26.39 -19.58 17.18
N HIS A 410 -27.40 -18.95 16.58
CA HIS A 410 -27.65 -17.53 16.66
C HIS A 410 -29.13 -17.26 17.00
N PRO A 411 -29.47 -16.25 17.82
CA PRO A 411 -30.85 -15.95 18.18
C PRO A 411 -31.76 -15.58 16.99
N ASP A 412 -31.19 -14.91 15.98
CA ASP A 412 -31.86 -14.67 14.69
C ASP A 412 -31.82 -15.96 13.84
N PRO A 413 -32.96 -16.55 13.49
CA PRO A 413 -33.03 -17.82 12.77
C PRO A 413 -32.52 -17.77 11.33
N ASN A 414 -32.30 -16.57 10.77
CA ASN A 414 -31.80 -16.40 9.40
C ASN A 414 -30.28 -16.31 9.32
N THR A 415 -29.58 -16.52 10.44
CA THR A 415 -28.12 -16.44 10.49
C THR A 415 -27.56 -17.50 11.42
N SER A 416 -26.29 -17.79 11.24
CA SER A 416 -25.51 -18.74 12.02
C SER A 416 -24.17 -18.08 12.35
N LYS A 417 -23.60 -18.45 13.49
CA LYS A 417 -22.21 -18.06 13.80
C LYS A 417 -21.27 -18.91 12.95
N ALA A 418 -20.35 -18.27 12.25
CA ALA A 418 -19.29 -18.97 11.52
C ALA A 418 -18.10 -19.28 12.43
N GLY A 419 -17.83 -18.45 13.43
CA GLY A 419 -16.77 -18.66 14.42
C GLY A 419 -16.78 -17.58 15.47
N PHE A 420 -15.95 -17.74 16.50
CA PHE A 420 -15.58 -16.68 17.43
C PHE A 420 -14.29 -17.03 18.18
N ALA A 421 -13.54 -16.00 18.52
CA ALA A 421 -12.51 -15.97 19.54
C ALA A 421 -12.74 -14.76 20.47
N PHE A 422 -12.10 -14.77 21.63
CA PHE A 422 -12.02 -13.59 22.49
C PHE A 422 -10.61 -12.97 22.37
N PRO A 423 -10.49 -11.63 22.47
CA PRO A 423 -9.19 -10.96 22.34
C PRO A 423 -8.15 -11.51 23.33
N GLY A 424 -6.97 -11.85 22.82
CA GLY A 424 -5.84 -12.34 23.62
C GLY A 424 -5.97 -13.79 24.16
N GLU A 425 -7.10 -14.46 23.92
CA GLU A 425 -7.26 -15.86 24.29
C GLU A 425 -6.48 -16.79 23.35
N ASN A 426 -6.00 -17.93 23.87
CA ASN A 426 -5.23 -18.90 23.10
C ASN A 426 -6.10 -19.96 22.40
N TYR A 427 -7.31 -19.59 21.98
CA TYR A 427 -8.20 -20.49 21.26
C TYR A 427 -9.15 -19.77 20.30
N THR A 428 -9.79 -20.55 19.43
CA THR A 428 -10.96 -20.16 18.65
C THR A 428 -11.90 -21.35 18.44
N ILE A 429 -13.17 -21.05 18.20
CA ILE A 429 -14.16 -22.02 17.74
C ILE A 429 -14.59 -21.65 16.33
N LEU A 430 -14.58 -22.64 15.43
CA LEU A 430 -15.06 -22.54 14.06
C LEU A 430 -16.23 -23.51 13.87
N PHE A 431 -17.27 -23.03 13.19
CA PHE A 431 -18.48 -23.79 12.87
C PHE A 431 -18.50 -24.12 11.37
N ARG A 432 -19.50 -24.90 10.94
CA ARG A 432 -19.63 -25.37 9.55
C ARG A 432 -19.53 -24.27 8.49
N ASP A 433 -20.04 -23.09 8.79
CA ASP A 433 -20.04 -21.96 7.85
C ASP A 433 -18.71 -21.17 7.84
N ALA A 434 -17.71 -21.59 8.63
CA ALA A 434 -16.37 -21.03 8.60
C ALA A 434 -15.66 -21.34 7.28
N ASN A 435 -15.04 -20.31 6.71
CA ASN A 435 -14.03 -20.48 5.69
C ASN A 435 -12.67 -20.02 6.24
N ALA A 436 -11.61 -20.17 5.44
CA ALA A 436 -10.27 -19.75 5.87
C ALA A 436 -10.15 -18.28 6.28
N GLN A 437 -10.97 -17.39 5.72
CA GLN A 437 -11.00 -15.97 6.12
C GLN A 437 -11.62 -15.81 7.51
N THR A 438 -12.60 -16.63 7.87
CA THR A 438 -13.13 -16.72 9.23
C THR A 438 -12.08 -17.28 10.19
N GLY A 439 -11.44 -18.41 9.85
CA GLY A 439 -10.36 -18.97 10.67
C GLY A 439 -9.22 -17.98 10.93
N ALA A 440 -8.75 -17.31 9.88
CA ALA A 440 -7.72 -16.27 10.01
C ALA A 440 -8.21 -15.07 10.82
N HIS A 441 -9.47 -14.63 10.64
CA HIS A 441 -10.07 -13.54 11.41
C HIS A 441 -10.01 -13.79 12.91
N GLU A 442 -10.44 -14.98 13.35
CA GLU A 442 -10.43 -15.31 14.78
C GLU A 442 -9.02 -15.45 15.34
N ILE A 443 -8.09 -16.08 14.59
CA ILE A 443 -6.68 -16.18 15.01
C ILE A 443 -6.04 -14.79 15.13
N LEU A 444 -6.39 -13.86 14.25
CA LEU A 444 -5.86 -12.50 14.30
C LEU A 444 -6.36 -11.71 15.53
N HIS A 445 -7.55 -12.02 16.07
CA HIS A 445 -7.98 -11.49 17.36
C HIS A 445 -7.12 -12.01 18.52
N ALA A 446 -6.70 -13.27 18.47
CA ALA A 446 -5.73 -13.83 19.42
C ALA A 446 -4.34 -13.18 19.28
N LEU A 447 -4.03 -12.65 18.11
CA LEU A 447 -2.83 -11.84 17.84
C LEU A 447 -3.08 -10.34 18.05
N ASN A 448 -4.00 -10.00 18.96
CA ASN A 448 -4.31 -8.65 19.44
C ASN A 448 -4.84 -7.66 18.38
N LEU A 449 -5.29 -8.13 17.21
CA LEU A 449 -5.88 -7.23 16.23
C LEU A 449 -7.36 -6.95 16.55
N ALA A 450 -7.69 -5.66 16.62
CA ALA A 450 -9.07 -5.19 16.70
C ALA A 450 -9.76 -5.17 15.33
N HIS A 451 -11.10 -5.13 15.34
CA HIS A 451 -11.86 -4.89 14.11
C HIS A 451 -11.50 -3.55 13.49
N THR A 452 -11.58 -3.44 12.16
CA THR A 452 -11.23 -2.17 11.47
C THR A 452 -12.24 -1.07 11.73
N PHE A 453 -13.45 -1.40 12.18
CA PHE A 453 -14.49 -0.43 12.53
C PHE A 453 -14.48 -0.03 14.01
N THR A 454 -13.56 -0.60 14.80
CA THR A 454 -13.41 -0.29 16.22
C THR A 454 -12.75 1.07 16.40
N ASN A 455 -13.22 1.83 17.38
CA ASN A 455 -12.61 3.06 17.85
C ASN A 455 -11.39 2.77 18.74
N SER A 456 -10.38 3.64 18.69
CA SER A 456 -9.23 3.56 19.62
C SER A 456 -9.62 3.67 21.11
N GLU A 457 -10.78 4.27 21.39
CA GLU A 457 -11.37 4.37 22.74
C GLU A 457 -11.95 3.04 23.24
N ALA A 458 -12.31 2.12 22.32
CA ALA A 458 -12.77 0.77 22.65
C ALA A 458 -11.61 -0.22 22.78
N ASP A 459 -10.60 -0.08 21.92
CA ASP A 459 -9.40 -0.93 21.91
C ASP A 459 -8.18 -0.11 21.48
N SER A 460 -7.14 -0.10 22.33
CA SER A 460 -5.90 0.63 22.07
C SER A 460 -5.14 0.15 20.81
N ASN A 461 -5.40 -1.07 20.33
CA ASN A 461 -4.85 -1.61 19.09
C ASN A 461 -5.64 -1.18 17.84
N ALA A 462 -6.85 -0.61 18.00
CA ALA A 462 -7.62 -0.02 16.91
C ALA A 462 -7.10 1.38 16.52
N LYS A 463 -5.98 1.42 15.78
CA LYS A 463 -5.27 2.67 15.46
C LYS A 463 -6.03 3.62 14.53
N TRP A 464 -6.76 3.08 13.56
CA TRP A 464 -7.59 3.84 12.63
C TRP A 464 -8.91 3.12 12.38
N THR A 465 -9.99 3.88 12.48
CA THR A 465 -11.36 3.40 12.36
C THR A 465 -11.88 3.64 10.95
N PHE A 466 -12.36 2.58 10.32
CA PHE A 466 -12.94 2.55 8.99
C PHE A 466 -14.43 2.27 9.08
N THR A 467 -15.22 2.86 8.20
CA THR A 467 -16.64 2.55 8.07
C THR A 467 -16.84 1.04 7.87
N TYR A 468 -17.84 0.49 8.55
CA TYR A 468 -18.19 -0.94 8.48
C TYR A 468 -18.31 -1.49 7.04
N LYS A 469 -17.76 -2.68 6.78
CA LYS A 469 -17.72 -3.39 5.47
C LYS A 469 -17.04 -2.63 4.33
N SER A 470 -16.31 -1.55 4.61
CA SER A 470 -15.86 -0.64 3.54
C SER A 470 -14.59 -1.08 2.82
N ILE A 471 -13.77 -1.96 3.40
CA ILE A 471 -12.44 -2.31 2.87
C ILE A 471 -12.26 -3.83 2.73
N ASN A 472 -11.21 -4.27 2.03
CA ASN A 472 -10.90 -5.69 1.80
C ASN A 472 -10.16 -6.38 2.97
N ASN A 473 -10.17 -5.78 4.15
CA ASN A 473 -9.42 -6.26 5.31
C ASN A 473 -10.07 -7.49 5.95
N ILE A 474 -9.27 -8.43 6.47
CA ILE A 474 -9.74 -9.64 7.17
C ILE A 474 -10.68 -9.33 8.36
N LEU A 475 -10.48 -8.19 9.03
CA LEU A 475 -11.23 -7.75 10.21
C LEU A 475 -12.33 -6.70 9.91
N SER A 476 -12.73 -6.53 8.65
CA SER A 476 -13.69 -5.48 8.23
C SER A 476 -15.14 -5.93 8.09
N TYR A 477 -15.40 -7.23 8.14
CA TYR A 477 -16.68 -7.85 7.81
C TYR A 477 -17.23 -7.53 6.41
N SER A 478 -16.36 -7.22 5.45
CA SER A 478 -16.81 -6.92 4.08
C SER A 478 -17.64 -8.02 3.41
N HIS A 479 -17.42 -9.28 3.77
CA HIS A 479 -18.23 -10.42 3.34
C HIS A 479 -19.71 -10.31 3.69
N HIS A 480 -20.11 -9.51 4.68
CA HIS A 480 -21.52 -9.25 4.94
C HIS A 480 -22.21 -8.44 3.81
N LYS A 481 -21.50 -7.98 2.77
CA LYS A 481 -22.08 -7.47 1.52
C LYS A 481 -22.47 -8.59 0.55
N ALA A 482 -22.15 -9.85 0.87
CA ALA A 482 -22.48 -11.03 0.07
C ALA A 482 -23.99 -11.21 -0.14
N ILE A 483 -24.81 -10.67 0.77
CA ILE A 483 -26.27 -10.70 0.66
C ILE A 483 -26.78 -9.95 -0.59
N THR A 484 -26.09 -8.89 -1.02
CA THR A 484 -26.44 -8.12 -2.22
C THR A 484 -25.54 -8.45 -3.41
N ASN A 485 -24.32 -8.94 -3.18
CA ASN A 485 -23.40 -9.32 -4.24
C ASN A 485 -22.48 -10.45 -3.76
N SER A 486 -22.71 -11.66 -4.26
CA SER A 486 -22.02 -12.89 -3.84
C SER A 486 -20.50 -12.86 -4.01
N ALA A 487 -19.96 -11.99 -4.87
CA ALA A 487 -18.52 -11.80 -5.01
C ALA A 487 -17.87 -11.29 -3.71
N TYR A 488 -18.65 -10.69 -2.79
CA TYR A 488 -18.14 -10.30 -1.48
C TYR A 488 -17.84 -11.47 -0.54
N LYS A 489 -18.31 -12.70 -0.81
CA LYS A 489 -18.06 -13.87 0.07
C LYS A 489 -16.57 -14.08 0.37
N THR A 490 -15.69 -13.71 -0.57
CA THR A 490 -14.23 -13.83 -0.46
C THR A 490 -13.52 -12.48 -0.39
N ALA A 491 -14.23 -11.39 -0.08
CA ALA A 491 -13.70 -10.01 -0.11
C ALA A 491 -12.81 -9.61 1.06
N ARG A 492 -12.48 -10.53 1.97
CA ARG A 492 -11.64 -10.31 3.14
C ARG A 492 -10.29 -11.00 2.94
N PHE A 493 -9.28 -10.28 2.48
CA PHE A 493 -8.04 -10.93 2.06
C PHE A 493 -6.77 -10.11 2.33
N SER A 494 -6.88 -8.92 2.93
CA SER A 494 -5.72 -8.10 3.25
C SER A 494 -5.62 -7.79 4.75
N LEU A 495 -4.40 -7.50 5.17
CA LEU A 495 -4.09 -6.75 6.39
C LEU A 495 -3.39 -5.45 6.01
N GLN A 496 -3.47 -4.44 6.87
CA GLN A 496 -2.68 -3.22 6.68
C GLN A 496 -1.33 -3.29 7.39
N HIS A 497 -0.37 -2.48 6.94
CA HIS A 497 1.01 -2.61 7.41
C HIS A 497 1.20 -2.39 8.91
N TRP A 498 0.36 -1.56 9.54
CA TRP A 498 0.39 -1.39 10.99
C TRP A 498 -0.18 -2.62 11.74
N GLN A 499 -1.15 -3.33 11.15
CA GLN A 499 -1.67 -4.57 11.71
C GLN A 499 -0.62 -5.69 11.63
N TRP A 500 0.20 -5.71 10.58
CA TRP A 500 1.32 -6.65 10.50
C TRP A 500 2.23 -6.55 11.72
N ALA A 501 2.60 -5.33 12.11
CA ALA A 501 3.46 -5.10 13.27
C ALA A 501 2.80 -5.54 14.59
N ILE A 502 1.51 -5.26 14.80
CA ILE A 502 0.79 -5.64 16.02
C ILE A 502 0.68 -7.17 16.11
N ALA A 503 0.26 -7.83 15.03
CA ALA A 503 0.10 -9.27 15.01
C ALA A 503 1.44 -9.99 15.19
N ASN A 504 2.50 -9.52 14.53
CA ASN A 504 3.84 -10.09 14.64
C ASN A 504 4.38 -9.96 16.07
N ALA A 505 4.19 -8.82 16.72
CA ALA A 505 4.63 -8.61 18.10
C ALA A 505 3.91 -9.52 19.11
N ALA A 506 2.69 -9.99 18.79
CA ALA A 506 1.91 -10.89 19.62
C ALA A 506 2.18 -12.39 19.33
N ALA A 507 2.95 -12.71 18.29
CA ALA A 507 3.28 -14.07 17.89
C ALA A 507 4.59 -14.56 18.53
N ASP A 508 4.84 -15.87 18.42
CA ASP A 508 5.97 -16.52 19.07
C ASP A 508 7.24 -16.38 18.19
N PRO A 509 8.45 -16.26 18.78
CA PRO A 509 9.69 -16.30 18.01
C PRO A 509 9.82 -17.59 17.16
N GLU A 510 10.34 -17.48 15.93
CA GLU A 510 10.57 -18.63 15.03
C GLU A 510 11.70 -19.57 15.46
#